data_AF-A0A7V2H8X0-F1
#
_entry.id   AF-A0A7V2H8X0-F1
#
_cell.length_a   1.000
_cell.length_b   1.000
_cell.length_c   1.000
_cell.angle_alpha   90.00
_cell.angle_beta   90.00
_cell.angle_gamma   90.00
#
_symmetry.space_group_name_H-M   'P 1'
#
loop_
_entity.id
_entity.type
_entity.pdbx_description
1 polymer ?
#
loop_
_entity_poly.entity_id
_entity_poly.type
_entity_poly.pdbx_seq_one_letter_code
_entity_poly.pdbx_strand_id
1 'polypeptide(L)'
;MRIAGDPSTLEFCRQARRIRARFAGRPHELHAALRSLSTRATATRTIPEIPDDLEEHARARFVRAVIERLDGTVLRYSLRLELLDIAGRLGLTRFDANVIIAQVQHHAGIYDARLAEPPKAPLWSRRLLPLVVAIGMQAGFIFAAWRIVAG
;
A
#
# COMPACT_ATOMS: atom_id res chain seq x y z
N MET A 1 0.22 -27.05 15.42
CA MET A 1 1.36 -27.02 14.49
C MET A 1 2.27 -25.86 14.88
N ARG A 2 3.32 -26.10 15.69
CA ARG A 2 4.32 -25.10 16.08
C ARG A 2 5.31 -24.97 14.93
N ILE A 3 5.37 -23.83 14.27
CA ILE A 3 6.49 -23.52 13.38
C ILE A 3 7.68 -23.32 14.30
N ALA A 4 8.54 -24.34 14.41
CA ALA A 4 9.84 -24.20 15.03
C ALA A 4 10.58 -23.15 14.20
N GLY A 5 10.68 -21.92 14.73
CA GLY A 5 11.37 -20.84 14.05
C GLY A 5 12.80 -21.26 13.77
N ASP A 6 13.24 -21.09 12.54
CA ASP A 6 14.61 -21.32 12.10
C ASP A 6 15.61 -20.76 13.14
N PRO A 7 16.57 -21.56 13.65
CA PRO A 7 17.49 -21.13 14.70
C PRO A 7 18.21 -19.83 14.33
N SER A 8 18.50 -19.60 13.04
CA SER A 8 19.10 -18.35 12.55
C SER A 8 18.17 -17.13 12.77
N THR A 9 16.86 -17.32 12.64
CA THR A 9 15.85 -16.28 12.85
C THR A 9 15.72 -15.91 14.33
N LEU A 10 15.83 -16.91 15.22
CA LEU A 10 15.81 -16.67 16.67
C LEU A 10 17.06 -15.92 17.14
N GLU A 11 18.24 -16.25 16.62
CA GLU A 11 19.48 -15.54 16.91
C GLU A 11 19.43 -14.09 16.42
N PHE A 12 18.96 -13.87 15.19
CA PHE A 12 18.74 -12.53 14.65
C PHE A 12 17.82 -11.69 15.56
N CYS A 13 16.69 -12.25 16.00
CA CYS A 13 15.76 -11.57 16.91
C CYS A 13 16.41 -11.21 18.25
N ARG A 14 17.22 -12.12 18.81
CA ARG A 14 17.95 -11.87 20.06
C ARG A 14 18.98 -10.75 19.89
N GLN A 15 19.76 -10.76 18.80
CA GLN A 15 20.71 -9.69 18.50
C GLN A 15 20.00 -8.34 18.28
N ALA A 16 18.91 -8.32 17.52
CA ALA A 16 18.14 -7.10 17.30
C ALA A 16 17.59 -6.50 18.61
N ARG A 17 17.14 -7.33 19.55
CA ARG A 17 16.73 -6.85 20.90
C ARG A 17 17.89 -6.23 21.66
N ARG A 18 19.08 -6.84 21.64
CA ARG A 18 20.28 -6.28 22.30
C ARG A 18 20.66 -4.92 21.71
N ILE A 19 20.60 -4.78 20.37
CA ILE A 19 20.87 -3.51 19.70
C ILE A 19 19.86 -2.44 20.14
N ARG A 20 18.56 -2.76 20.16
CA ARG A 20 17.53 -1.82 20.61
C ARG A 20 17.75 -1.35 22.05
N ALA A 21 18.08 -2.27 22.95
CA ALA A 21 18.38 -1.93 24.34
C ALA A 21 19.61 -1.02 24.46
N ARG A 22 20.68 -1.31 23.70
CA ARG A 22 21.94 -0.54 23.73
C ARG A 22 21.80 0.88 23.19
N PHE A 23 20.99 1.08 22.15
CA PHE A 23 20.87 2.37 21.44
C PHE A 23 19.52 3.07 21.68
N ALA A 24 18.81 2.77 22.76
CA ALA A 24 17.46 3.27 23.02
C ALA A 24 17.34 4.81 22.99
N GLY A 25 18.39 5.55 23.37
CA GLY A 25 18.42 7.02 23.34
C GLY A 25 19.02 7.64 22.06
N ARG A 26 19.45 6.84 21.09
CA ARG A 26 20.18 7.30 19.88
C ARG A 26 19.59 6.67 18.61
N PRO A 27 18.47 7.19 18.09
CA PRO A 27 17.70 6.54 17.03
C PRO A 27 18.49 6.36 15.73
N HIS A 28 19.35 7.31 15.37
CA HIS A 28 20.17 7.23 14.16
C HIS A 28 21.19 6.08 14.23
N GLU A 29 21.88 5.89 15.36
CA GLU A 29 22.81 4.77 15.57
C GLU A 29 22.07 3.43 15.63
N LEU A 30 20.89 3.39 16.25
CA LEU A 30 20.02 2.21 16.29
C LEU A 30 19.65 1.75 14.88
N HIS A 31 19.24 2.68 14.02
CA HIS A 31 18.89 2.37 12.63
C HIS A 31 20.10 1.88 11.83
N ALA A 32 21.26 2.54 11.96
CA ALA A 32 22.49 2.12 11.29
C ALA A 32 22.93 0.71 11.72
N ALA A 33 22.87 0.41 13.01
CA ALA A 33 23.25 -0.89 13.57
C ALA A 33 22.28 -2.01 13.14
N LEU A 34 20.97 -1.76 13.16
CA LEU A 34 19.98 -2.73 12.68
C LEU A 34 20.13 -3.00 11.18
N ARG A 35 20.43 -1.98 10.38
CA ARG A 35 20.67 -2.13 8.93
C ARG A 35 21.92 -2.97 8.66
N SER A 36 23.02 -2.70 9.35
CA SER A 36 24.25 -3.51 9.26
C SER A 36 24.01 -4.97 9.66
N LEU A 37 23.18 -5.21 10.69
CA LEU A 37 22.81 -6.55 11.11
C LEU A 37 21.98 -7.28 10.04
N SER A 38 20.98 -6.62 9.44
CA SER A 38 20.17 -7.23 8.38
C SER A 38 21.00 -7.57 7.15
N THR A 39 21.91 -6.68 6.72
CA THR A 39 22.76 -6.93 5.55
C THR A 39 23.63 -8.18 5.74
N ARG A 40 24.20 -8.36 6.94
CA ARG A 40 24.96 -9.59 7.28
C ARG A 40 24.08 -10.83 7.29
N ALA A 41 22.90 -10.75 7.88
CA ALA A 41 21.96 -11.89 7.91
C ALA A 41 21.52 -12.30 6.49
N THR A 42 21.28 -11.33 5.61
CA THR A 42 20.98 -11.60 4.20
C THR A 42 22.18 -12.19 3.46
N ALA A 43 23.40 -11.71 3.73
CA ALA A 43 24.61 -12.25 3.10
C ALA A 43 24.89 -13.72 3.49
N THR A 44 24.58 -14.12 4.72
CA THR A 44 24.73 -15.51 5.18
C THR A 44 23.63 -16.43 4.64
N ARG A 45 22.46 -15.87 4.34
CA ARG A 45 21.39 -16.60 3.67
C ARG A 45 21.70 -16.57 2.18
N THR A 46 22.53 -17.50 1.72
CA THR A 46 22.68 -17.80 0.29
C THR A 46 21.32 -18.24 -0.22
N ILE A 47 20.50 -17.26 -0.61
CA ILE A 47 19.31 -17.49 -1.41
C ILE A 47 19.87 -18.09 -2.69
N PRO A 48 19.50 -19.32 -3.08
CA PRO A 48 19.91 -19.85 -4.38
C PRO A 48 19.57 -18.79 -5.41
N GLU A 49 20.56 -18.32 -6.17
CA GLU A 49 20.31 -17.44 -7.32
C GLU A 49 19.42 -18.25 -8.27
N ILE A 50 18.12 -17.98 -8.19
CA ILE A 50 17.18 -18.46 -9.19
C ILE A 50 17.53 -17.68 -10.45
N PRO A 51 17.78 -18.35 -11.58
CA PRO A 51 17.98 -17.67 -12.85
C PRO A 51 16.89 -16.60 -13.08
N ASP A 52 17.29 -15.38 -13.43
CA ASP A 52 16.39 -14.21 -13.54
C ASP A 52 15.18 -14.50 -14.45
N ASP A 53 15.37 -15.32 -15.48
CA ASP A 53 14.32 -15.75 -16.39
C ASP A 53 13.25 -16.60 -15.69
N LEU A 54 13.62 -17.53 -14.81
CA LEU A 54 12.68 -18.35 -14.04
C LEU A 54 11.86 -17.50 -13.07
N GLU A 55 12.48 -16.48 -12.46
CA GLU A 55 11.76 -15.55 -11.58
C GLU A 55 10.72 -14.72 -12.36
N GLU A 56 11.08 -14.21 -13.53
CA GLU A 56 10.17 -13.46 -14.42
C GLU A 56 8.95 -14.32 -14.80
N HIS A 57 9.16 -15.58 -15.18
CA HIS A 57 8.07 -16.51 -15.53
C HIS A 57 7.18 -16.83 -14.32
N ALA A 58 7.75 -17.03 -13.13
CA ALA A 58 6.99 -17.27 -11.90
C ALA A 58 6.13 -16.04 -11.54
N ARG A 59 6.70 -14.84 -11.65
CA ARG A 59 6.00 -13.57 -11.45
C ARG A 59 4.85 -13.40 -12.44
N ALA A 60 5.08 -13.63 -13.73
CA ALA A 60 4.05 -13.51 -14.76
C ALA A 60 2.88 -14.49 -14.54
N ARG A 61 3.18 -15.75 -14.18
CA ARG A 61 2.15 -16.74 -13.83
C ARG A 61 1.35 -16.33 -12.60
N PHE A 62 2.02 -15.77 -11.59
CA PHE A 62 1.36 -15.30 -10.38
C PHE A 62 0.45 -14.10 -10.66
N VAL A 63 0.91 -13.10 -11.42
CA VAL A 63 0.10 -11.95 -11.86
C VAL A 63 -1.17 -12.42 -12.54
N ARG A 64 -1.08 -13.36 -13.49
CA ARG A 64 -2.25 -13.91 -14.19
C ARG A 64 -3.23 -14.57 -13.20
N ALA A 65 -2.73 -15.35 -12.26
CA ALA A 65 -3.56 -16.01 -11.24
C ALA A 65 -4.29 -15.01 -10.32
N VAL A 66 -3.68 -13.85 -10.03
CA VAL A 66 -4.29 -12.76 -9.26
C VAL A 66 -5.40 -12.09 -10.08
N ILE A 67 -5.14 -11.77 -11.35
CA ILE A 67 -6.13 -11.14 -12.24
C ILE A 67 -7.38 -12.01 -12.39
N GLU A 68 -7.20 -13.32 -12.61
CA GLU A 68 -8.31 -14.28 -12.76
C GLU A 68 -9.20 -14.43 -11.51
N ARG A 69 -8.69 -14.06 -10.33
CA ARG A 69 -9.39 -14.21 -9.04
C ARG A 69 -9.87 -12.88 -8.45
N LEU A 70 -9.60 -11.77 -9.11
CA LEU A 70 -10.12 -10.48 -8.70
C LEU A 70 -11.60 -10.36 -9.05
N ASP A 71 -12.40 -9.94 -8.08
CA ASP A 71 -13.83 -9.63 -8.24
C ASP A 71 -13.95 -8.10 -8.30
N GLY A 72 -13.84 -7.55 -9.52
CA GLY A 72 -13.64 -6.13 -9.75
C GLY A 72 -12.29 -5.65 -9.17
N THR A 73 -12.34 -4.76 -8.18
CA THR A 73 -11.15 -4.20 -7.51
C THR A 73 -10.81 -4.90 -6.20
N VAL A 74 -11.69 -5.77 -5.71
CA VAL A 74 -11.59 -6.32 -4.36
C VAL A 74 -11.18 -7.79 -4.43
N LEU A 75 -10.15 -8.14 -3.66
CA LEU A 75 -9.73 -9.52 -3.47
C LEU A 75 -10.27 -10.03 -2.14
N ARG A 76 -11.12 -11.07 -2.17
CA ARG A 76 -11.65 -11.69 -0.96
C ARG A 76 -10.53 -12.31 -0.13
N TYR A 77 -10.69 -12.31 1.20
CA TYR A 77 -9.66 -12.79 2.12
C TYR A 77 -9.30 -14.27 1.92
N SER A 78 -10.29 -15.13 1.67
CA SER A 78 -10.06 -16.56 1.38
C SER A 78 -9.18 -16.75 0.13
N LEU A 79 -9.51 -16.06 -0.97
CA LEU A 79 -8.74 -16.08 -2.20
C LEU A 79 -7.32 -15.54 -2.01
N ARG A 80 -7.15 -14.54 -1.13
CA ARG A 80 -5.81 -14.04 -0.79
C ARG A 80 -4.95 -15.13 -0.15
N LEU A 81 -5.50 -15.97 0.72
CA LEU A 81 -4.75 -17.07 1.33
C LEU A 81 -4.36 -18.13 0.29
N GLU A 82 -5.27 -18.46 -0.62
CA GLU A 82 -4.98 -19.39 -1.74
C GLU A 82 -3.89 -18.85 -2.67
N LEU A 83 -3.91 -17.54 -2.98
CA LEU A 83 -2.87 -16.90 -3.77
C LEU A 83 -1.51 -16.94 -3.08
N LEU A 84 -1.45 -16.74 -1.75
CA LEU A 84 -0.20 -16.87 -1.01
C LEU A 84 0.35 -18.31 -1.04
N ASP A 85 -0.52 -19.32 -1.05
CA ASP A 85 -0.12 -20.71 -1.24
C ASP A 85 0.41 -20.98 -2.66
N ILE A 86 -0.27 -20.46 -3.69
CA ILE A 86 0.20 -20.52 -5.09
C ILE A 86 1.57 -19.84 -5.23
N ALA A 87 1.76 -18.67 -4.63
CA ALA A 87 3.03 -17.95 -4.65
C ALA A 87 4.16 -18.79 -4.03
N GLY A 88 3.89 -19.44 -2.90
CA GLY A 88 4.85 -20.36 -2.27
C GLY A 88 5.24 -21.53 -3.19
N ARG A 89 4.27 -22.10 -3.92
CA ARG A 89 4.52 -23.14 -4.93
C ARG A 89 5.28 -22.65 -6.16
N LEU A 90 5.21 -21.36 -6.46
CA LEU A 90 5.97 -20.69 -7.53
C LEU A 90 7.35 -20.20 -7.08
N GLY A 91 7.74 -20.44 -5.82
CA GLY A 91 9.02 -19.98 -5.28
C GLY A 91 9.06 -18.48 -4.93
N LEU A 92 7.91 -17.80 -4.95
CA LEU A 92 7.81 -16.39 -4.59
C LEU A 92 7.73 -16.24 -3.07
N THR A 93 8.40 -15.22 -2.52
CA THR A 93 8.26 -14.94 -1.10
C THR A 93 6.88 -14.34 -0.80
N ARG A 94 6.43 -14.46 0.45
CA ARG A 94 5.19 -13.80 0.90
C ARG A 94 5.22 -12.28 0.69
N PHE A 95 6.41 -11.67 0.75
CA PHE A 95 6.58 -10.26 0.48
C PHE A 95 6.34 -9.95 -1.00
N ASP A 96 6.99 -10.67 -1.91
CA ASP A 96 6.83 -10.48 -3.36
C ASP A 96 5.37 -10.68 -3.78
N ALA A 97 4.72 -11.72 -3.25
CA ALA A 97 3.31 -11.98 -3.50
C ALA A 97 2.42 -10.81 -3.06
N ASN A 98 2.66 -10.24 -1.88
CA ASN A 98 1.90 -9.10 -1.39
C ASN A 98 2.11 -7.84 -2.25
N VAL A 99 3.35 -7.60 -2.70
CA VAL A 99 3.68 -6.47 -3.58
C VAL A 99 2.95 -6.62 -4.91
N ILE A 100 3.01 -7.80 -5.53
CA ILE A 100 2.34 -8.07 -6.80
C ILE A 100 0.81 -7.92 -6.65
N ILE A 101 0.21 -8.47 -5.59
CA ILE A 101 -1.23 -8.30 -5.33
C ILE A 101 -1.59 -6.81 -5.23
N ALA A 102 -0.83 -6.04 -4.45
CA ALA A 102 -1.08 -4.61 -4.29
C ALA A 102 -0.94 -3.85 -5.61
N GLN A 103 0.07 -4.18 -6.43
CA GLN A 103 0.24 -3.60 -7.76
C GLN A 103 -0.95 -3.92 -8.66
N VAL A 104 -1.38 -5.18 -8.75
CA VAL A 104 -2.52 -5.58 -9.60
C VAL A 104 -3.82 -4.91 -9.11
N GLN A 105 -4.07 -4.88 -7.79
CA GLN A 105 -5.24 -4.19 -7.24
C GLN A 105 -5.24 -2.69 -7.54
N HIS A 106 -4.06 -2.05 -7.46
CA HIS A 106 -3.92 -0.63 -7.79
C HIS A 106 -4.22 -0.36 -9.27
N HIS A 107 -3.71 -1.20 -10.18
CA HIS A 107 -3.99 -1.08 -11.60
C HIS A 107 -5.48 -1.31 -11.89
N ALA A 108 -6.09 -2.37 -11.32
CA ALA A 108 -7.52 -2.65 -11.45
C ALA A 108 -8.39 -1.47 -10.97
N GLY A 109 -8.02 -0.85 -9.84
CA GLY A 109 -8.72 0.33 -9.31
C GLY A 109 -8.66 1.55 -10.23
N ILE A 110 -7.56 1.73 -10.96
CA ILE A 110 -7.43 2.82 -11.94
C ILE A 110 -8.30 2.57 -13.17
N TYR A 111 -8.41 1.33 -13.64
CA TYR A 111 -9.27 0.99 -14.79
C TYR A 111 -10.76 1.20 -14.46
N ASP A 112 -11.21 0.75 -13.29
CA ASP A 112 -12.59 0.99 -12.84
C ASP A 112 -12.87 2.48 -12.65
N ALA A 113 -11.94 3.25 -12.07
CA ALA A 113 -12.12 4.69 -11.90
C ALA A 113 -12.17 5.48 -13.22
N ARG A 114 -11.56 4.95 -14.29
CA ARG A 114 -11.60 5.56 -15.64
C ARG A 114 -12.86 5.18 -16.42
N LEU A 115 -13.39 3.97 -16.20
CA LEU A 115 -14.60 3.48 -16.86
C LEU A 115 -15.87 3.89 -16.11
N ALA A 116 -15.78 4.17 -14.81
CA ALA A 116 -16.84 4.81 -14.06
C ALA A 116 -17.07 6.23 -14.61
N GLU A 117 -18.30 6.49 -15.05
CA GLU A 117 -18.79 7.82 -15.44
C GLU A 117 -18.25 8.93 -14.51
N PRO A 118 -18.04 10.16 -15.03
CA PRO A 118 -17.51 11.27 -14.24
C PRO A 118 -18.26 11.37 -12.91
N PRO A 119 -17.53 11.57 -11.79
CA PRO A 119 -18.11 11.48 -10.46
C PRO A 119 -19.36 12.36 -10.40
N LYS A 120 -20.52 11.72 -10.25
CA LYS A 120 -21.80 12.43 -10.04
C LYS A 120 -21.55 13.46 -8.96
N ALA A 121 -21.81 14.72 -9.32
CA ALA A 121 -21.40 15.90 -8.56
C ALA A 121 -21.55 15.65 -7.05
N PRO A 122 -20.49 15.94 -6.28
CA PRO A 122 -20.38 15.38 -4.95
C PRO A 122 -21.46 15.98 -4.03
N LEU A 123 -22.07 15.12 -3.20
CA LEU A 123 -23.30 15.40 -2.42
C LEU A 123 -23.24 16.64 -1.51
N TRP A 124 -22.04 17.16 -1.21
CA TRP A 124 -21.84 18.41 -0.48
C TRP A 124 -22.27 19.66 -1.27
N SER A 125 -22.29 19.60 -2.61
CA SER A 125 -22.80 20.68 -3.47
C SER A 125 -24.27 21.02 -3.20
N ARG A 126 -25.08 20.03 -2.82
CA ARG A 126 -26.50 20.22 -2.51
C ARG A 126 -26.74 20.93 -1.18
N ARG A 127 -25.76 20.90 -0.25
CA ARG A 127 -25.83 21.62 1.04
C ARG A 127 -25.21 23.01 0.99
N LEU A 128 -24.26 23.26 0.08
CA LEU A 128 -23.61 24.57 -0.06
C LEU A 128 -24.38 25.54 -0.97
N LEU A 129 -25.27 25.03 -1.83
CA LEU A 129 -26.10 25.86 -2.70
C LEU A 129 -26.84 27.01 -1.97
N PRO A 130 -27.57 26.78 -0.85
CA PRO A 130 -28.23 27.89 -0.15
C PRO A 130 -27.26 28.89 0.45
N LEU A 131 -26.05 28.45 0.87
CA LEU A 131 -25.04 29.34 1.43
C LEU A 131 -24.48 30.29 0.35
N VAL A 132 -24.18 29.77 -0.84
CA VAL A 132 -23.69 30.56 -1.96
C VAL A 132 -24.74 31.59 -2.41
N VAL A 133 -26.01 31.19 -2.47
CA VAL A 133 -27.12 32.12 -2.76
C VAL A 133 -27.22 33.21 -1.70
N ALA A 134 -27.13 32.87 -0.42
CA ALA A 134 -27.19 33.84 0.67
C ALA A 134 -26.02 34.85 0.62
N ILE A 135 -24.79 34.38 0.36
CA ILE A 135 -23.61 35.26 0.25
C ILE A 135 -23.75 36.20 -0.94
N GLY A 136 -24.19 35.70 -2.10
CA GLY A 136 -24.44 36.53 -3.29
C GLY A 136 -25.50 37.61 -3.04
N MET A 137 -26.57 37.25 -2.33
CA MET A 137 -27.63 38.19 -1.95
C MET A 137 -27.11 39.29 -1.02
N GLN A 138 -26.33 38.94 0.01
CA GLN A 138 -25.73 39.92 0.93
C GLN A 138 -24.77 40.87 0.24
N ALA A 139 -23.91 40.35 -0.65
CA ALA A 139 -22.98 41.17 -1.43
C ALA A 139 -23.73 42.17 -2.33
N GLY A 140 -24.87 41.75 -2.93
CA GLY A 140 -25.72 42.62 -3.72
C GLY A 140 -26.29 43.80 -2.93
N PHE A 141 -26.76 43.58 -1.70
CA PHE A 141 -27.25 44.66 -0.84
C PHE A 141 -26.16 45.67 -0.46
N ILE A 142 -24.97 45.18 -0.11
CA ILE A 142 -23.84 46.04 0.23
C ILE A 142 -23.45 46.90 -0.98
N PHE A 143 -23.41 46.30 -2.17
CA PHE A 143 -23.10 47.01 -3.41
C PHE A 143 -24.15 48.08 -3.76
N ALA A 144 -25.45 47.76 -3.62
CA ALA A 144 -26.53 48.71 -3.86
C ALA A 144 -26.49 49.89 -2.88
N ALA A 145 -26.25 49.63 -1.59
CA ALA A 145 -26.11 50.67 -0.58
C ALA A 145 -24.91 51.58 -0.89
N TRP A 146 -23.77 51.01 -1.28
CA TRP A 146 -22.58 51.78 -1.65
C TRP A 146 -22.82 52.68 -2.87
N ARG A 147 -23.54 52.18 -3.88
CA ARG A 147 -23.95 52.96 -5.07
C ARG A 147 -24.80 54.19 -4.74
N ILE A 148 -25.63 54.13 -3.71
CA ILE A 148 -26.48 55.25 -3.27
C ILE A 148 -25.67 56.31 -2.52
N VAL A 149 -24.65 55.90 -1.75
CA VAL A 149 -23.80 56.84 -1.00
C VAL A 149 -22.78 57.52 -1.92
N ALA A 150 -22.30 56.82 -2.94
CA ALA A 150 -21.24 57.31 -3.83
C ALA A 150 -21.74 58.08 -5.07
N GLY A 151 -23.06 58.12 -5.33
CA GLY A 151 -23.67 58.84 -6.45
C GLY A 151 -24.52 60.00 -5.95
#